data_AF-A0AAV7B3Y8-F1
#
_entry.id   AF-A0AAV7B3Y8-F1
#
_cell.length_a   1.000
_cell.length_b   1.000
_cell.length_c   1.000
_cell.angle_alpha   90.00
_cell.angle_beta   90.00
_cell.angle_gamma   90.00
#
_symmetry.space_group_name_H-M   'P 1'
#
loop_
_entity.id
_entity.type
_entity.pdbx_description
1 polymer ?
#
loop_
_entity_poly.entity_id
_entity_poly.type
_entity_poly.pdbx_seq_one_letter_code
_entity_poly.pdbx_strand_id
1 'polypeptide(L)'
;MGTHEPLPGVTVGDIGPKFGFDETDNGFLKFDKFRIPRENMLMKYAQVQPDGTYVKPLSDKLTYGTMVFIRSMIVGDSARSLSRACTIAVRYSAVRHQSEIRTGEPEPQILDFQTQQYKLFPLLATAYAFQFVGSYMSQTYHRITGDIQQGNLSQLPELHALSAGLKAFTTWVASSGIEECRMACGGHGYSRCSGIPDIYVTFTPACTYEGENTVMMLQTARFLFKSYTAALSGERLGGMVSYLNDVSSQRLQAQPLAGRSSDINDLGSLVEAYKQRAAWLVVAASKNVQSDLKRGKRKEDAWNKNSIDLVRATDAHCHYVVVKLFVDKLSEVVDLAAHRILSSLCLLYALHGISRNTGDFLQAGLLNTSQLEQIQQRIKDLLGVIRPNAVALVDAFDYTDTQLGSVLGRYDGNVYENMFEWAKKSPLNKTQVHESFYKYLKPLQSKL
;
A
#
# COMPACT_ATOMS: atom_id res chain seq x y z
N MET A 1 11.11 -35.41 21.29
CA MET A 1 10.72 -34.01 21.57
C MET A 1 9.93 -34.03 22.86
N GLY A 2 10.48 -33.50 23.96
CA GLY A 2 9.80 -33.55 25.26
C GLY A 2 10.18 -32.42 26.23
N THR A 3 11.38 -31.86 26.11
CA THR A 3 11.88 -30.82 27.02
C THR A 3 11.88 -29.41 26.43
N HIS A 4 11.71 -29.27 25.11
CA HIS A 4 11.83 -27.99 24.37
C HIS A 4 13.22 -27.31 24.48
N GLU A 5 14.21 -28.00 25.01
CA GLU A 5 15.58 -27.50 25.09
C GLU A 5 16.25 -27.45 23.71
N PRO A 6 17.12 -26.46 23.43
CA PRO A 6 17.91 -26.42 22.20
C PRO A 6 18.78 -27.68 22.05
N LEU A 7 18.87 -28.19 20.82
CA LEU A 7 19.73 -29.34 20.52
C LEU A 7 21.22 -28.98 20.64
N PRO A 8 22.12 -29.96 20.89
CA PRO A 8 23.55 -29.72 20.87
C PRO A 8 24.01 -29.03 19.58
N GLY A 9 24.81 -27.97 19.71
CA GLY A 9 25.29 -27.17 18.58
C GLY A 9 24.25 -26.20 18.00
N VAL A 10 23.07 -26.06 18.61
CA VAL A 10 22.05 -25.06 18.26
C VAL A 10 22.01 -23.97 19.32
N THR A 11 22.11 -22.71 18.90
CA THR A 11 21.89 -21.54 19.76
C THR A 11 20.73 -20.74 19.21
N VAL A 12 19.70 -20.52 20.02
CA VAL A 12 18.47 -19.78 19.69
C VAL A 12 18.10 -18.84 20.82
N GLY A 13 17.33 -17.80 20.50
CA GLY A 13 16.77 -16.86 21.47
C GLY A 13 15.98 -15.75 20.79
N ASP A 14 15.32 -14.92 21.60
CA ASP A 14 14.55 -13.75 21.16
C ASP A 14 15.48 -12.58 20.74
N ILE A 15 15.07 -11.77 19.76
CA ILE A 15 15.84 -10.61 19.30
C ILE A 15 15.61 -9.33 20.12
N GLY A 16 14.69 -9.37 21.08
CA GLY A 16 14.35 -8.25 21.95
C GLY A 16 13.11 -7.46 21.51
N PRO A 17 12.80 -6.38 22.23
CA PRO A 17 11.64 -5.53 21.96
C PRO A 17 11.76 -4.87 20.59
N LYS A 18 10.60 -4.69 19.96
CA LYS A 18 10.46 -4.14 18.60
C LYS A 18 9.58 -2.89 18.66
N PHE A 19 9.29 -2.29 17.50
CA PHE A 19 8.36 -1.16 17.46
C PHE A 19 6.89 -1.58 17.69
N GLY A 20 6.56 -2.82 17.31
CA GLY A 20 5.31 -3.53 17.54
C GLY A 20 5.59 -5.05 17.41
N PHE A 21 4.57 -5.90 17.22
CA PHE A 21 4.75 -7.37 17.19
C PHE A 21 5.34 -7.93 18.50
N ASP A 22 4.98 -7.36 19.65
CA ASP A 22 5.51 -7.80 20.95
C ASP A 22 5.08 -9.23 21.31
N GLU A 23 3.95 -9.69 20.76
CA GLU A 23 3.43 -11.04 20.89
C GLU A 23 4.12 -12.07 19.99
N THR A 24 5.01 -11.64 19.08
CA THR A 24 5.78 -12.54 18.21
C THR A 24 7.22 -12.65 18.69
N ASP A 25 7.66 -13.89 18.94
CA ASP A 25 8.99 -14.30 19.38
C ASP A 25 9.99 -14.37 18.22
N ASN A 26 10.13 -13.25 17.49
CA ASN A 26 11.13 -13.15 16.44
C ASN A 26 12.51 -13.50 17.01
N GLY A 27 13.13 -14.56 16.48
CA GLY A 27 14.34 -15.13 17.06
C GLY A 27 15.59 -14.96 16.21
N PHE A 28 16.73 -15.24 16.85
CA PHE A 28 17.99 -15.53 16.17
C PHE A 28 18.29 -17.04 16.22
N LEU A 29 19.11 -17.51 15.28
CA LEU A 29 19.53 -18.91 15.18
C LEU A 29 20.98 -18.99 14.72
N LYS A 30 21.79 -19.76 15.46
CA LYS A 30 23.17 -20.10 15.12
C LYS A 30 23.36 -21.60 15.20
N PHE A 31 24.02 -22.16 14.18
CA PHE A 31 24.44 -23.55 14.14
C PHE A 31 25.96 -23.64 14.28
N ASP A 32 26.43 -24.46 15.20
CA ASP A 32 27.84 -24.86 15.31
C ASP A 32 28.01 -26.27 14.73
N LYS A 33 28.38 -26.33 13.44
CA LYS A 33 28.58 -27.58 12.68
C LYS A 33 27.46 -28.61 12.87
N PHE A 34 26.22 -28.13 13.02
CA PHE A 34 25.04 -28.97 13.24
C PHE A 34 24.81 -29.91 12.03
N ARG A 35 24.59 -31.20 12.30
CA ARG A 35 24.44 -32.23 11.26
C ARG A 35 22.99 -32.68 11.18
N ILE A 36 22.48 -32.77 9.96
CA ILE A 36 21.17 -33.34 9.63
C ILE A 36 21.31 -34.41 8.54
N PRO A 37 20.40 -35.38 8.45
CA PRO A 37 20.35 -36.30 7.31
C PRO A 37 20.18 -35.55 5.98
N ARG A 38 20.70 -36.13 4.89
CA ARG A 38 20.60 -35.54 3.53
C ARG A 38 19.14 -35.35 3.12
N GLU A 39 18.29 -36.29 3.53
CA GLU A 39 16.86 -36.36 3.24
C GLU A 39 16.07 -35.19 3.85
N ASN A 40 16.66 -34.43 4.79
CA ASN A 40 16.05 -33.22 5.35
C ASN A 40 16.14 -32.00 4.42
N MET A 41 16.95 -32.05 3.35
CA MET A 41 16.95 -31.02 2.32
C MET A 41 15.66 -31.10 1.50
N LEU A 42 14.98 -29.96 1.27
CA LEU A 42 13.74 -29.91 0.49
C LEU A 42 14.02 -30.10 -1.01
N MET A 43 14.00 -31.36 -1.47
CA MET A 43 14.47 -31.75 -2.80
C MET A 43 13.41 -31.76 -3.93
N LYS A 44 12.31 -31.01 -3.80
CA LYS A 44 11.23 -31.00 -4.81
C LYS A 44 11.70 -30.50 -6.19
N TYR A 45 12.51 -29.44 -6.21
CA TYR A 45 12.96 -28.80 -7.46
C TYR A 45 14.45 -29.00 -7.72
N ALA A 46 15.29 -29.04 -6.69
CA ALA A 46 16.72 -29.30 -6.81
C ALA A 46 17.08 -30.50 -5.94
N GLN A 47 18.04 -31.33 -6.34
CA GLN A 47 18.41 -32.54 -5.61
C GLN A 47 19.92 -32.61 -5.36
N VAL A 48 20.31 -33.28 -4.29
CA VAL A 48 21.71 -33.68 -4.04
C VAL A 48 21.72 -35.19 -3.87
N GLN A 49 22.40 -35.90 -4.77
CA GLN A 49 22.51 -37.35 -4.74
C GLN A 49 23.40 -37.83 -3.57
N PRO A 50 23.35 -39.12 -3.18
CA PRO A 50 24.17 -39.65 -2.08
C PRO A 50 25.69 -39.47 -2.27
N ASP A 51 26.15 -39.36 -3.52
CA ASP A 51 27.55 -39.12 -3.90
C ASP A 51 27.93 -37.62 -3.90
N GLY A 52 26.98 -36.72 -3.61
CA GLY A 52 27.17 -35.28 -3.64
C GLY A 52 26.83 -34.60 -4.96
N THR A 53 26.38 -35.33 -5.99
CA THR A 53 26.03 -34.75 -7.30
C THR A 53 24.79 -33.85 -7.19
N TYR A 54 24.91 -32.58 -7.61
CA TYR A 54 23.79 -31.62 -7.63
C TYR A 54 22.98 -31.72 -8.93
N VAL A 55 21.67 -31.88 -8.80
CA VAL A 55 20.71 -31.87 -9.91
C VAL A 55 19.88 -30.59 -9.82
N LYS A 56 20.05 -29.72 -10.82
CA LYS A 56 19.37 -28.42 -10.92
C LYS A 56 17.88 -28.57 -11.27
N PRO A 57 17.02 -27.59 -10.92
CA PRO A 57 15.63 -27.56 -11.35
C PRO A 57 15.47 -27.38 -12.85
N LEU A 58 14.29 -27.76 -13.37
CA LEU A 58 13.89 -27.48 -14.75
C LEU A 58 13.82 -25.97 -15.05
N SER A 59 13.47 -25.16 -14.05
CA SER A 59 13.46 -23.71 -14.13
C SER A 59 13.57 -23.10 -12.74
N ASP A 60 14.46 -22.12 -12.56
CA ASP A 60 14.60 -21.37 -11.31
C ASP A 60 13.31 -20.62 -10.93
N LYS A 61 12.45 -20.34 -11.93
CA LYS A 61 11.21 -19.57 -11.76
C LYS A 61 10.10 -20.32 -11.00
N LEU A 62 10.20 -21.64 -10.88
CA LEU A 62 9.19 -22.46 -10.18
C LEU A 62 9.14 -22.20 -8.66
N THR A 63 10.18 -21.55 -8.12
CA THR A 63 10.25 -21.17 -6.70
C THR A 63 9.47 -19.88 -6.39
N TYR A 64 9.08 -19.10 -7.40
CA TYR A 64 8.39 -17.82 -7.19
C TYR A 64 6.94 -17.96 -6.71
N GLY A 65 6.31 -19.14 -6.85
CA GLY A 65 4.91 -19.34 -6.53
C GLY A 65 4.54 -18.93 -5.10
N THR A 66 5.33 -19.31 -4.10
CA THR A 66 5.06 -18.95 -2.70
C THR A 66 5.26 -17.46 -2.46
N MET A 67 6.34 -16.88 -2.99
CA MET A 67 6.65 -15.45 -2.81
C MET A 67 5.57 -14.55 -3.41
N VAL A 68 5.08 -14.88 -4.62
CA VAL A 68 4.00 -14.15 -5.27
C VAL A 68 2.69 -14.26 -4.47
N PHE A 69 2.39 -15.45 -3.93
CA PHE A 69 1.21 -15.65 -3.09
C PHE A 69 1.21 -14.75 -1.86
N ILE A 70 2.31 -14.74 -1.10
CA ILE A 70 2.42 -13.92 0.10
C ILE A 70 2.34 -12.43 -0.26
N ARG A 71 3.01 -11.98 -1.34
CA ARG A 71 2.89 -10.60 -1.82
C ARG A 71 1.46 -10.22 -2.20
N SER A 72 0.71 -11.13 -2.82
CA SER A 72 -0.70 -10.92 -3.11
C SER A 72 -1.53 -10.75 -1.82
N MET A 73 -1.23 -11.52 -0.77
CA MET A 73 -1.90 -11.38 0.52
C MET A 73 -1.59 -10.02 1.16
N ILE A 74 -0.32 -9.58 1.12
CA ILE A 74 0.11 -8.28 1.66
C ILE A 74 -0.64 -7.13 1.01
N VAL A 75 -0.91 -7.17 -0.30
CA VAL A 75 -1.73 -6.15 -0.97
C VAL A 75 -3.13 -6.07 -0.36
N GLY A 76 -3.75 -7.22 -0.07
CA GLY A 76 -5.03 -7.27 0.66
C GLY A 76 -4.92 -6.81 2.12
N ASP A 77 -3.81 -7.11 2.81
CA ASP A 77 -3.54 -6.62 4.16
C ASP A 77 -3.37 -5.10 4.21
N SER A 78 -2.78 -4.48 3.18
CA SER A 78 -2.74 -3.02 3.02
C SER A 78 -4.15 -2.42 2.99
N ALA A 79 -5.07 -3.04 2.24
CA ALA A 79 -6.47 -2.60 2.18
C ALA A 79 -7.17 -2.74 3.54
N ARG A 80 -7.00 -3.88 4.21
CA ARG A 80 -7.58 -4.14 5.55
C ARG A 80 -7.05 -3.19 6.61
N SER A 81 -5.75 -2.96 6.64
CA SER A 81 -5.13 -2.11 7.66
C SER A 81 -5.51 -0.65 7.46
N LEU A 82 -5.51 -0.17 6.21
CA LEU A 82 -5.96 1.19 5.89
C LEU A 82 -7.44 1.38 6.17
N SER A 83 -8.32 0.44 5.78
CA SER A 83 -9.76 0.54 6.04
C SER A 83 -10.08 0.53 7.54
N ARG A 84 -9.37 -0.24 8.38
CA ARG A 84 -9.53 -0.16 9.85
C ARG A 84 -9.18 1.24 10.38
N ALA A 85 -8.05 1.80 9.95
CA ALA A 85 -7.65 3.15 10.35
C ALA A 85 -8.63 4.23 9.87
N CYS A 86 -9.09 4.14 8.61
CA CYS A 86 -10.13 5.02 8.07
C CYS A 86 -11.44 4.89 8.85
N THR A 87 -11.85 3.68 9.22
CA THR A 87 -13.08 3.46 10.01
C THR A 87 -13.02 4.20 11.33
N ILE A 88 -11.91 4.07 12.06
CA ILE A 88 -11.71 4.76 13.32
C ILE A 88 -11.75 6.28 13.12
N ALA A 89 -10.97 6.79 12.16
CA ALA A 89 -10.84 8.23 11.95
C ALA A 89 -12.13 8.88 11.44
N VAL A 90 -12.87 8.22 10.54
CA VAL A 90 -14.14 8.73 10.00
C VAL A 90 -15.23 8.72 11.07
N ARG A 91 -15.41 7.62 11.80
CA ARG A 91 -16.39 7.55 12.91
C ARG A 91 -16.07 8.60 13.97
N TYR A 92 -14.81 8.68 14.42
CA TYR A 92 -14.39 9.69 15.39
C TYR A 92 -14.61 11.12 14.88
N SER A 93 -14.36 11.39 13.60
CA SER A 93 -14.57 12.71 13.01
C SER A 93 -16.04 13.12 12.94
N ALA A 94 -16.96 12.16 12.89
CA ALA A 94 -18.39 12.40 13.01
C ALA A 94 -18.85 12.60 14.47
N VAL A 95 -18.11 12.10 15.46
CA VAL A 95 -18.44 12.29 16.89
C VAL A 95 -17.81 13.57 17.44
N ARG A 96 -16.59 13.90 17.01
CA ARG A 96 -15.84 15.03 17.54
C ARG A 96 -16.37 16.34 16.97
N HIS A 97 -16.73 17.27 17.86
CA HIS A 97 -17.01 18.65 17.53
C HIS A 97 -15.85 19.53 18.03
N GLN A 98 -15.39 20.47 17.21
CA GLN A 98 -14.33 21.39 17.60
C GLN A 98 -14.28 22.61 16.67
N SER A 99 -13.99 23.79 17.23
CA SER A 99 -13.82 25.05 16.51
C SER A 99 -15.11 25.52 15.83
N GLU A 100 -15.02 26.50 14.93
CA GLU A 100 -16.19 27.14 14.34
C GLU A 100 -16.03 27.21 12.81
N ILE A 101 -17.12 26.96 12.08
CA ILE A 101 -17.24 27.33 10.65
C ILE A 101 -17.94 28.69 10.54
N ARG A 102 -18.96 28.90 11.37
CA ARG A 102 -19.74 30.14 11.44
C ARG A 102 -19.76 30.63 12.88
N THR A 103 -19.39 31.89 13.07
CA THR A 103 -19.33 32.51 14.39
C THR A 103 -20.69 32.50 15.06
N GLY A 104 -20.76 31.99 16.30
CA GLY A 104 -21.98 31.94 17.11
C GLY A 104 -22.89 30.74 16.86
N GLU A 105 -22.58 29.85 15.91
CA GLU A 105 -23.22 28.54 15.79
C GLU A 105 -22.52 27.52 16.71
N PRO A 106 -23.20 26.41 17.13
CA PRO A 106 -22.54 25.32 17.84
C PRO A 106 -21.33 24.77 17.08
N GLU A 107 -20.32 24.29 17.80
CA GLU A 107 -19.13 23.68 17.17
C GLU A 107 -19.59 22.55 16.23
N PRO A 108 -19.18 22.56 14.94
CA PRO A 108 -19.60 21.55 13.98
C PRO A 108 -18.79 20.25 14.16
N GLN A 109 -19.27 19.16 13.55
CA GLN A 109 -18.50 17.93 13.48
C GLN A 109 -17.19 18.23 12.75
N ILE A 110 -16.05 17.72 13.23
CA ILE A 110 -14.79 18.01 12.55
C ILE A 110 -14.76 17.45 11.12
N LEU A 111 -15.58 16.44 10.83
CA LEU A 111 -15.79 15.92 9.47
C LEU A 111 -16.45 16.93 8.52
N ASP A 112 -17.02 18.04 9.00
CA ASP A 112 -17.57 19.11 8.16
C ASP A 112 -16.51 20.04 7.58
N PHE A 113 -15.31 20.07 8.16
CA PHE A 113 -14.22 20.85 7.60
C PHE A 113 -13.66 20.18 6.34
N GLN A 114 -13.54 20.95 5.25
CA GLN A 114 -12.93 20.47 4.00
C GLN A 114 -11.52 19.89 4.20
N THR A 115 -10.74 20.43 5.14
CA THR A 115 -9.40 19.92 5.44
C THR A 115 -9.44 18.52 6.06
N GLN A 116 -10.41 18.23 6.93
CA GLN A 116 -10.60 16.88 7.49
C GLN A 116 -11.07 15.91 6.41
N GLN A 117 -12.00 16.35 5.56
CA GLN A 117 -12.48 15.56 4.42
C GLN A 117 -11.35 15.26 3.42
N TYR A 118 -10.52 16.25 3.10
CA TYR A 118 -9.38 16.10 2.19
C TYR A 118 -8.30 15.16 2.74
N LYS A 119 -8.13 15.09 4.07
CA LYS A 119 -7.26 14.09 4.70
C LYS A 119 -7.83 12.68 4.60
N LEU A 120 -9.10 12.50 4.92
CA LEU A 120 -9.69 11.18 5.14
C LEU A 120 -10.30 10.53 3.89
N PHE A 121 -11.02 11.28 3.05
CA PHE A 121 -11.79 10.70 1.95
C PHE A 121 -10.91 10.15 0.82
N PRO A 122 -9.76 10.76 0.46
CA PRO A 122 -8.83 10.11 -0.46
C PRO A 122 -8.26 8.80 0.09
N LEU A 123 -8.04 8.69 1.41
CA LEU A 123 -7.60 7.44 2.05
C LEU A 123 -8.71 6.40 2.06
N LEU A 124 -9.96 6.81 2.30
CA LEU A 124 -11.13 5.94 2.18
C LEU A 124 -11.27 5.39 0.76
N ALA A 125 -11.17 6.25 -0.26
CA ALA A 125 -11.16 5.84 -1.65
C ALA A 125 -10.00 4.89 -1.97
N THR A 126 -8.81 5.14 -1.39
CA THR A 126 -7.64 4.27 -1.52
C THR A 126 -7.87 2.89 -0.90
N ALA A 127 -8.54 2.81 0.26
CA ALA A 127 -8.85 1.54 0.90
C ALA A 127 -9.73 0.65 0.01
N TYR A 128 -10.76 1.22 -0.62
CA TYR A 128 -11.59 0.52 -1.62
C TYR A 128 -10.78 0.12 -2.86
N ALA A 129 -9.95 1.02 -3.38
CA ALA A 129 -9.09 0.72 -4.52
C ALA A 129 -8.18 -0.48 -4.23
N PHE A 130 -7.52 -0.49 -3.07
CA PHE A 130 -6.63 -1.58 -2.66
C PHE A 130 -7.37 -2.88 -2.40
N GLN A 131 -8.61 -2.84 -1.91
CA GLN A 131 -9.44 -4.03 -1.75
C GLN A 131 -9.70 -4.71 -3.11
N PHE A 132 -10.01 -3.92 -4.15
CA PHE A 132 -10.22 -4.43 -5.50
C PHE A 132 -8.93 -4.96 -6.13
N VAL A 133 -7.81 -4.27 -5.93
CA VAL A 133 -6.49 -4.74 -6.40
C VAL A 133 -6.06 -6.02 -5.67
N GLY A 134 -6.27 -6.14 -4.36
CA GLY A 134 -5.98 -7.36 -3.60
C GLY A 134 -6.82 -8.55 -4.10
N SER A 135 -8.09 -8.31 -4.40
CA SER A 135 -8.98 -9.32 -4.99
C SER A 135 -8.49 -9.77 -6.38
N TYR A 136 -8.13 -8.82 -7.24
CA TYR A 136 -7.55 -9.10 -8.56
C TYR A 136 -6.25 -9.90 -8.45
N MET A 137 -5.35 -9.54 -7.54
CA MET A 137 -4.08 -10.24 -7.33
C MET A 137 -4.30 -11.69 -6.89
N SER A 138 -5.24 -11.90 -5.97
CA SER A 138 -5.61 -13.26 -5.52
C SER A 138 -6.14 -14.10 -6.67
N GLN A 139 -7.10 -13.58 -7.45
CA GLN A 139 -7.67 -14.30 -8.59
C GLN A 139 -6.61 -14.60 -9.67
N THR A 140 -5.76 -13.62 -9.96
CA THR A 140 -4.66 -13.76 -10.95
C THR A 140 -3.64 -14.80 -10.51
N TYR A 141 -3.31 -14.84 -9.22
CA TYR A 141 -2.43 -15.86 -8.66
C TYR A 141 -2.99 -17.28 -8.84
N HIS A 142 -4.27 -17.50 -8.48
CA HIS A 142 -4.89 -18.82 -8.61
C HIS A 142 -4.95 -19.28 -10.07
N ARG A 143 -5.31 -18.36 -10.98
CA ARG A 143 -5.35 -18.64 -12.42
C ARG A 143 -3.97 -19.04 -12.96
N ILE A 144 -2.93 -18.24 -12.69
CA ILE A 144 -1.58 -18.50 -13.21
C ILE A 144 -0.97 -19.75 -12.56
N THR A 145 -1.30 -20.06 -11.31
CA THR A 145 -0.87 -21.31 -10.68
C THR A 145 -1.46 -22.54 -11.39
N GLY A 146 -2.72 -22.45 -11.85
CA GLY A 146 -3.32 -23.46 -12.73
C GLY A 146 -2.59 -23.58 -14.08
N ASP A 147 -2.24 -22.45 -14.71
CA ASP A 147 -1.49 -22.43 -15.97
C ASP A 147 -0.09 -23.07 -15.83
N ILE A 148 0.59 -22.85 -14.70
CA ILE A 148 1.91 -23.46 -14.40
C ILE A 148 1.81 -24.99 -14.31
N GLN A 149 0.74 -25.52 -13.70
CA GLN A 149 0.53 -26.97 -13.62
C GLN A 149 0.35 -27.61 -15.01
N GLN A 150 -0.09 -26.82 -16.00
CA GLN A 150 -0.22 -27.22 -17.39
C GLN A 150 1.04 -26.93 -18.22
N GLY A 151 2.14 -26.47 -17.60
CA GLY A 151 3.40 -26.15 -18.25
C GLY A 151 3.49 -24.76 -18.89
N ASN A 152 2.47 -23.90 -18.72
CA ASN A 152 2.48 -22.55 -19.27
C ASN A 152 3.07 -21.53 -18.29
N LEU A 153 4.28 -21.06 -18.58
CA LEU A 153 5.02 -20.10 -17.74
C LEU A 153 5.00 -18.66 -18.28
N SER A 154 4.20 -18.37 -19.33
CA SER A 154 4.25 -17.10 -20.07
C SER A 154 3.88 -15.87 -19.23
N GLN A 155 2.90 -16.00 -18.32
CA GLN A 155 2.41 -14.89 -17.49
C GLN A 155 3.16 -14.71 -16.16
N LEU A 156 4.03 -15.67 -15.81
CA LEU A 156 4.76 -15.65 -14.54
C LEU A 156 5.69 -14.42 -14.37
N PRO A 157 6.40 -13.94 -15.42
CA PRO A 157 7.23 -12.73 -15.29
C PRO A 157 6.42 -11.47 -14.95
N GLU A 158 5.26 -11.29 -15.58
CA GLU A 158 4.39 -10.16 -15.31
C GLU A 158 3.78 -10.25 -13.91
N LEU A 159 3.27 -11.42 -13.52
CA LEU A 159 2.74 -11.65 -12.18
C LEU A 159 3.78 -11.36 -11.10
N HIS A 160 5.02 -11.83 -11.28
CA HIS A 160 6.09 -11.56 -10.34
C HIS A 160 6.37 -10.06 -10.22
N ALA A 161 6.54 -9.37 -11.35
CA ALA A 161 6.80 -7.94 -11.37
C ALA A 161 5.65 -7.12 -10.77
N LEU A 162 4.40 -7.48 -11.09
CA LEU A 162 3.22 -6.81 -10.58
C LEU A 162 3.05 -7.04 -9.08
N SER A 163 3.27 -8.26 -8.60
CA SER A 163 3.22 -8.57 -7.17
C SER A 163 4.26 -7.79 -6.35
N ALA A 164 5.48 -7.64 -6.87
CA ALA A 164 6.53 -6.85 -6.22
C ALA A 164 6.14 -5.36 -6.17
N GLY A 165 5.73 -4.79 -7.30
CA GLY A 165 5.39 -3.37 -7.43
C GLY A 165 4.17 -2.99 -6.60
N LEU A 166 3.08 -3.77 -6.68
CA LEU A 166 1.86 -3.52 -5.92
C LEU A 166 2.06 -3.75 -4.42
N LYS A 167 2.85 -4.73 -4.01
CA LYS A 167 3.23 -4.89 -2.59
C LYS A 167 3.91 -3.61 -2.10
N ALA A 168 4.91 -3.11 -2.82
CA ALA A 168 5.63 -1.91 -2.41
C ALA A 168 4.75 -0.66 -2.40
N PHE A 169 4.00 -0.45 -3.49
CA PHE A 169 3.09 0.70 -3.65
C PHE A 169 2.02 0.73 -2.55
N THR A 170 1.29 -0.38 -2.37
CA THR A 170 0.18 -0.40 -1.42
C THR A 170 0.63 -0.32 0.03
N THR A 171 1.76 -0.95 0.39
CA THR A 171 2.28 -0.89 1.77
C THR A 171 2.80 0.49 2.15
N TRP A 172 3.51 1.19 1.26
CA TRP A 172 3.92 2.58 1.52
C TRP A 172 2.70 3.50 1.71
N VAL A 173 1.74 3.43 0.78
CA VAL A 173 0.55 4.28 0.84
C VAL A 173 -0.30 3.97 2.07
N ALA A 174 -0.53 2.70 2.40
CA ALA A 174 -1.30 2.31 3.57
C ALA A 174 -0.59 2.70 4.87
N SER A 175 0.73 2.52 4.98
CA SER A 175 1.50 2.89 6.18
C SER A 175 1.40 4.40 6.46
N SER A 176 1.63 5.24 5.43
CA SER A 176 1.44 6.69 5.57
C SER A 176 -0.02 7.08 5.84
N GLY A 177 -0.98 6.40 5.21
CA GLY A 177 -2.41 6.66 5.42
C GLY A 177 -2.88 6.35 6.84
N ILE A 178 -2.39 5.26 7.44
CA ILE A 178 -2.70 4.90 8.83
C ILE A 178 -2.23 6.00 9.79
N GLU A 179 -1.02 6.52 9.59
CA GLU A 179 -0.49 7.61 10.42
C GLU A 179 -1.25 8.93 10.20
N GLU A 180 -1.67 9.23 8.97
CA GLU A 180 -2.55 10.38 8.70
C GLU A 180 -3.91 10.24 9.41
N CYS A 181 -4.50 9.04 9.43
CA CYS A 181 -5.71 8.76 10.22
C CYS A 181 -5.48 8.97 11.72
N ARG A 182 -4.30 8.61 12.25
CA ARG A 182 -3.93 8.88 13.65
C ARG A 182 -3.90 10.38 13.93
N MET A 183 -3.22 11.14 13.08
CA MET A 183 -3.11 12.60 13.21
C MET A 183 -4.47 13.30 13.05
N ALA A 184 -5.35 12.78 12.18
CA ALA A 184 -6.70 13.28 12.00
C ALA A 184 -7.60 13.12 13.23
N CYS A 185 -7.24 12.23 14.18
CA CYS A 185 -7.92 12.07 15.47
C CYS A 185 -7.39 13.02 16.56
N GLY A 186 -6.46 13.92 16.24
CA GLY A 186 -5.88 14.88 17.17
C GLY A 186 -5.15 14.20 18.34
N GLY A 187 -5.18 14.84 19.51
CA GLY A 187 -4.49 14.33 20.71
C GLY A 187 -4.98 12.94 21.16
N HIS A 188 -6.29 12.65 21.03
CA HIS A 188 -6.84 11.35 21.42
C HIS A 188 -6.33 10.21 20.54
N GLY A 189 -5.97 10.49 19.28
CA GLY A 189 -5.34 9.52 18.37
C GLY A 189 -3.95 9.06 18.83
N TYR A 190 -3.29 9.79 19.74
CA TYR A 190 -2.01 9.37 20.29
C TYR A 190 -2.14 8.26 21.35
N SER A 191 -3.30 8.16 22.01
CA SER A 191 -3.54 7.11 23.00
C SER A 191 -3.69 5.74 22.34
N ARG A 192 -3.17 4.68 22.97
CA ARG A 192 -3.40 3.29 22.54
C ARG A 192 -4.88 2.91 22.56
N CYS A 193 -5.73 3.58 23.36
CA CYS A 193 -7.18 3.36 23.34
C CYS A 193 -7.82 3.71 21.99
N SER A 194 -7.15 4.49 21.14
CA SER A 194 -7.61 4.76 19.78
C SER A 194 -7.44 3.58 18.83
N GLY A 195 -6.61 2.58 19.17
CA GLY A 195 -6.30 1.43 18.31
C GLY A 195 -5.36 1.74 17.13
N ILE A 196 -5.26 3.00 16.70
CA ILE A 196 -4.46 3.37 15.52
C ILE A 196 -2.95 3.17 15.73
N PRO A 197 -2.34 3.50 16.89
CA PRO A 197 -0.94 3.18 17.15
C PRO A 197 -0.62 1.70 16.94
N ASP A 198 -1.48 0.81 17.46
CA ASP A 198 -1.29 -0.63 17.37
C ASP A 198 -1.45 -1.12 15.92
N ILE A 199 -2.42 -0.59 15.16
CA ILE A 199 -2.56 -0.85 13.73
C ILE A 199 -1.28 -0.43 12.98
N TYR A 200 -0.75 0.77 13.25
CA TYR A 200 0.43 1.29 12.57
C TYR A 200 1.67 0.44 12.81
N VAL A 201 2.00 0.16 14.07
CA VAL A 201 3.21 -0.59 14.43
C VAL A 201 3.14 -2.07 14.00
N THR A 202 1.92 -2.62 13.89
CA THR A 202 1.68 -3.96 13.34
C THR A 202 1.73 -3.97 11.82
N PHE A 203 1.39 -2.89 11.14
CA PHE A 203 1.37 -2.88 9.68
C PHE A 203 2.72 -2.46 9.07
N THR A 204 3.42 -1.50 9.67
CA THR A 204 4.62 -0.88 9.08
C THR A 204 5.75 -1.87 8.68
N PRO A 205 5.96 -3.03 9.34
CA PRO A 205 6.94 -4.01 8.89
C PRO A 205 6.65 -4.58 7.48
N ALA A 206 5.42 -4.47 6.98
CA ALA A 206 5.05 -4.87 5.61
C ALA A 206 5.82 -4.10 4.53
N CYS A 207 6.37 -2.94 4.85
CA CYS A 207 7.27 -2.19 3.96
C CYS A 207 8.67 -2.83 3.82
N THR A 208 9.00 -3.81 4.67
CA THR A 208 10.34 -4.42 4.77
C THR A 208 10.33 -5.93 4.51
N TYR A 209 9.45 -6.69 5.18
CA TYR A 209 9.38 -8.13 4.93
C TYR A 209 8.88 -8.44 3.50
N GLU A 210 9.20 -9.63 3.01
CA GLU A 210 8.92 -10.05 1.63
C GLU A 210 9.56 -9.17 0.54
N GLY A 211 10.60 -8.42 0.94
CA GLY A 211 11.42 -7.56 0.10
C GLY A 211 11.23 -6.09 0.44
N GLU A 212 12.32 -5.37 0.75
CA GLU A 212 12.29 -3.93 0.99
C GLU A 212 11.67 -3.21 -0.22
N ASN A 213 10.78 -2.27 0.04
CA ASN A 213 9.92 -1.68 -0.98
C ASN A 213 10.69 -1.05 -2.15
N THR A 214 11.81 -0.36 -1.93
CA THR A 214 12.65 0.19 -3.01
C THR A 214 13.26 -0.90 -3.87
N VAL A 215 13.76 -1.98 -3.26
CA VAL A 215 14.26 -3.15 -3.98
C VAL A 215 13.15 -3.78 -4.82
N MET A 216 11.93 -3.87 -4.30
CA MET A 216 10.77 -4.39 -5.03
C MET A 216 10.37 -3.49 -6.20
N MET A 217 10.35 -2.18 -6.01
CA MET A 217 10.14 -1.21 -7.10
C MET A 217 11.19 -1.40 -8.21
N LEU A 218 12.46 -1.58 -7.85
CA LEU A 218 13.53 -1.84 -8.82
C LEU A 218 13.41 -3.21 -9.51
N GLN A 219 12.84 -4.22 -8.87
CA GLN A 219 12.52 -5.50 -9.53
C GLN A 219 11.48 -5.30 -10.63
N THR A 220 10.40 -4.58 -10.35
CA THR A 220 9.38 -4.24 -11.34
C THR A 220 9.94 -3.33 -12.43
N ALA A 221 10.80 -2.37 -12.09
CA ALA A 221 11.47 -1.52 -13.07
C ALA A 221 12.28 -2.33 -14.10
N ARG A 222 12.95 -3.42 -13.67
CA ARG A 222 13.67 -4.33 -14.60
C ARG A 222 12.73 -5.00 -15.58
N PHE A 223 11.54 -5.40 -15.13
CA PHE A 223 10.51 -5.94 -16.00
C PHE A 223 10.02 -4.89 -16.98
N LEU A 224 9.68 -3.67 -16.51
CA LEU A 224 9.23 -2.57 -17.38
C LEU A 224 10.27 -2.18 -18.43
N PHE A 225 11.55 -2.10 -18.05
CA PHE A 225 12.66 -1.84 -18.98
C PHE A 225 12.76 -2.94 -20.05
N LYS A 226 12.67 -4.22 -19.65
CA LYS A 226 12.69 -5.35 -20.59
C LYS A 226 11.49 -5.33 -21.54
N SER A 227 10.29 -5.07 -21.02
CA SER A 227 9.07 -4.94 -21.83
C SER A 227 9.21 -3.80 -22.84
N TYR A 228 9.72 -2.63 -22.42
CA TYR A 228 10.01 -1.54 -23.34
C TYR A 228 11.01 -1.93 -24.44
N THR A 229 12.10 -2.63 -24.09
CA THR A 229 13.06 -3.10 -25.10
C THR A 229 12.47 -4.12 -26.07
N ALA A 230 11.58 -5.00 -25.59
CA ALA A 230 10.88 -5.98 -26.43
C ALA A 230 9.88 -5.32 -27.39
N ALA A 231 9.13 -4.31 -26.92
CA ALA A 231 8.26 -3.52 -27.78
C ALA A 231 9.04 -2.78 -28.88
N LEU A 232 10.23 -2.25 -28.57
CA LEU A 232 11.11 -1.62 -29.57
C LEU A 232 11.64 -2.61 -30.61
N SER A 233 11.83 -3.89 -30.24
CA SER A 233 12.23 -4.93 -31.20
C SER A 233 11.05 -5.52 -31.98
N GLY A 234 9.84 -4.96 -31.85
CA GLY A 234 8.65 -5.37 -32.58
C GLY A 234 7.87 -6.52 -31.92
N GLU A 235 8.21 -6.93 -30.70
CA GLU A 235 7.41 -7.90 -29.95
C GLU A 235 6.12 -7.26 -29.45
N ARG A 236 4.99 -7.95 -29.65
CA ARG A 236 3.70 -7.50 -29.15
C ARG A 236 3.52 -7.90 -27.70
N LEU A 237 3.44 -6.90 -26.82
CA LEU A 237 3.22 -7.09 -25.39
C LEU A 237 1.75 -7.34 -25.06
N GLY A 238 1.50 -8.21 -24.08
CA GLY A 238 0.18 -8.42 -23.47
C GLY A 238 0.05 -7.77 -22.08
N GLY A 239 -1.07 -8.05 -21.41
CA GLY A 239 -1.27 -7.70 -20.01
C GLY A 239 -1.32 -6.20 -19.71
N MET A 240 -0.96 -5.84 -18.47
CA MET A 240 -0.94 -4.48 -17.93
C MET A 240 0.17 -3.62 -18.54
N VAL A 241 1.14 -4.21 -19.25
CA VAL A 241 2.21 -3.47 -19.96
C VAL A 241 1.94 -3.30 -21.45
N SER A 242 0.80 -3.76 -21.95
CA SER A 242 0.41 -3.65 -23.36
C SER A 242 0.38 -2.20 -23.89
N TYR A 243 0.24 -1.21 -23.01
CA TYR A 243 0.33 0.21 -23.36
C TYR A 243 1.69 0.62 -23.96
N LEU A 244 2.75 -0.16 -23.72
CA LEU A 244 4.07 0.11 -24.31
C LEU A 244 4.13 -0.23 -25.80
N ASN A 245 3.16 -0.97 -26.35
CA ASN A 245 3.05 -1.21 -27.79
C ASN A 245 2.75 0.08 -28.57
N ASP A 246 2.00 1.01 -27.98
CA ASP A 246 1.62 2.27 -28.62
C ASP A 246 2.83 3.22 -28.74
N VAL A 247 3.86 2.99 -27.93
CA VAL A 247 5.09 3.80 -27.89
C VAL A 247 6.06 3.46 -29.03
N SER A 248 6.09 2.23 -29.52
CA SER A 248 6.97 1.87 -30.65
C SER A 248 6.51 2.52 -31.96
N SER A 249 5.20 2.76 -32.09
CA SER A 249 4.59 3.40 -33.27
C SER A 249 4.58 4.92 -33.20
N GLN A 250 4.54 5.51 -32.00
CA GLN A 250 4.54 6.96 -31.80
C GLN A 250 5.87 7.41 -31.18
N ARG A 251 6.63 8.27 -31.88
CA ARG A 251 7.64 9.09 -31.20
C ARG A 251 6.87 9.84 -30.10
N LEU A 252 7.08 9.47 -28.83
CA LEU A 252 6.62 10.22 -27.66
C LEU A 252 7.27 11.61 -27.71
N GLN A 253 6.78 12.46 -28.59
CA GLN A 253 6.87 13.90 -28.50
C GLN A 253 5.75 14.29 -27.54
N ALA A 254 6.02 15.25 -26.65
CA ALA A 254 4.97 15.91 -25.91
C ALA A 254 3.98 16.46 -26.96
N GLN A 255 2.82 15.81 -27.11
CA GLN A 255 1.82 16.31 -28.04
C GLN A 255 1.17 17.53 -27.39
N PRO A 256 1.20 18.71 -28.03
CA PRO A 256 0.44 19.85 -27.54
C PRO A 256 -1.04 19.48 -27.49
N LEU A 257 -1.71 19.85 -26.39
CA LEU A 257 -3.13 19.65 -26.06
C LEU A 257 -4.17 20.17 -27.08
N ALA A 258 -3.78 20.53 -28.30
CA ALA A 258 -4.69 20.96 -29.35
C ALA A 258 -5.44 19.76 -29.96
N GLY A 259 -6.38 19.17 -29.22
CA GLY A 259 -7.41 18.29 -29.79
C GLY A 259 -7.97 17.18 -28.91
N ARG A 260 -7.36 16.86 -27.76
CA ARG A 260 -7.87 15.85 -26.83
C ARG A 260 -8.04 16.45 -25.44
N SER A 261 -9.14 17.18 -25.23
CA SER A 261 -9.58 17.54 -23.88
C SER A 261 -9.88 16.24 -23.14
N SER A 262 -8.99 15.81 -22.25
CA SER A 262 -9.30 14.71 -21.31
C SER A 262 -10.40 15.23 -20.39
N ASP A 263 -11.61 14.68 -20.51
CA ASP A 263 -12.70 15.01 -19.58
C ASP A 263 -12.34 14.46 -18.20
N ILE A 264 -12.15 15.38 -17.25
CA ILE A 264 -11.75 15.05 -15.88
C ILE A 264 -12.85 14.31 -15.09
N ASN A 265 -14.07 14.23 -15.65
CA ASN A 265 -15.19 13.47 -15.09
C ASN A 265 -15.38 12.10 -15.72
N ASP A 266 -14.71 11.83 -16.85
CA ASP A 266 -14.78 10.54 -17.51
C ASP A 266 -13.68 9.60 -16.99
N LEU A 267 -14.10 8.53 -16.34
CA LEU A 267 -13.18 7.52 -15.79
C LEU A 267 -12.33 6.85 -16.88
N GLY A 268 -12.85 6.69 -18.10
CA GLY A 268 -12.07 6.15 -19.22
C GLY A 268 -10.92 7.08 -19.61
N SER A 269 -11.20 8.37 -19.73
CA SER A 269 -10.22 9.43 -19.98
C SER A 269 -9.15 9.50 -18.89
N LEU A 270 -9.55 9.35 -17.62
CA LEU A 270 -8.60 9.29 -16.50
C LEU A 270 -7.71 8.04 -16.58
N VAL A 271 -8.26 6.86 -16.87
CA VAL A 271 -7.46 5.63 -17.07
C VAL A 271 -6.43 5.83 -18.19
N GLU A 272 -6.83 6.45 -19.29
CA GLU A 272 -5.94 6.75 -20.42
C GLU A 272 -4.85 7.76 -20.03
N ALA A 273 -5.18 8.80 -19.26
CA ALA A 273 -4.18 9.75 -18.76
C ALA A 273 -3.14 9.07 -17.85
N TYR A 274 -3.57 8.18 -16.96
CA TYR A 274 -2.68 7.39 -16.11
C TYR A 274 -1.82 6.40 -16.92
N LYS A 275 -2.41 5.74 -17.92
CA LYS A 275 -1.71 4.87 -18.86
C LYS A 275 -0.59 5.63 -19.58
N GLN A 276 -0.90 6.82 -20.10
CA GLN A 276 0.07 7.66 -20.81
C GLN A 276 1.16 8.22 -19.88
N ARG A 277 0.81 8.59 -18.63
CA ARG A 277 1.81 8.97 -17.60
C ARG A 277 2.79 7.81 -17.36
N ALA A 278 2.28 6.60 -17.16
CA ALA A 278 3.11 5.42 -16.93
C ALA A 278 4.01 5.13 -18.14
N ALA A 279 3.46 5.19 -19.36
CA ALA A 279 4.22 5.04 -20.60
C ALA A 279 5.35 6.07 -20.72
N TRP A 280 5.04 7.35 -20.52
CA TRP A 280 6.00 8.44 -20.59
C TRP A 280 7.19 8.24 -19.64
N LEU A 281 6.92 7.93 -18.37
CA LEU A 281 7.96 7.76 -17.36
C LEU A 281 8.80 6.49 -17.57
N VAL A 282 8.17 5.37 -17.94
CA VAL A 282 8.91 4.14 -18.28
C VAL A 282 9.86 4.38 -19.45
N VAL A 283 9.41 5.11 -20.46
CA VAL A 283 10.22 5.38 -21.65
C VAL A 283 11.33 6.37 -21.36
N ALA A 284 11.04 7.44 -20.61
CA ALA A 284 12.05 8.41 -20.18
C ALA A 284 13.17 7.72 -19.38
N ALA A 285 12.82 6.94 -18.35
CA ALA A 285 13.79 6.19 -17.53
C ALA A 285 14.59 5.19 -18.40
N SER A 286 13.91 4.47 -19.29
CA SER A 286 14.57 3.49 -20.18
C SER A 286 15.52 4.14 -21.18
N LYS A 287 15.16 5.31 -21.74
CA LYS A 287 16.04 6.09 -22.62
C LYS A 287 17.27 6.61 -21.88
N ASN A 288 17.13 7.03 -20.62
CA ASN A 288 18.26 7.47 -19.81
C ASN A 288 19.26 6.33 -19.58
N VAL A 289 18.77 5.14 -19.22
CA VAL A 289 19.59 3.92 -19.09
C VAL A 289 20.28 3.57 -20.42
N GLN A 290 19.54 3.55 -21.53
CA GLN A 290 20.10 3.28 -22.86
C GLN A 290 21.13 4.32 -23.30
N SER A 291 20.94 5.60 -22.96
CA SER A 291 21.89 6.67 -23.25
C SER A 291 23.22 6.46 -22.51
N ASP A 292 23.16 6.11 -21.23
CA ASP A 292 24.35 5.80 -20.44
C ASP A 292 25.08 4.55 -20.96
N LEU A 293 24.36 3.51 -21.39
CA LEU A 293 24.95 2.33 -22.05
C LEU A 293 25.65 2.70 -23.37
N LYS A 294 25.01 3.54 -24.21
CA LYS A 294 25.60 4.03 -25.47
C LYS A 294 26.87 4.88 -25.25
N ARG A 295 26.99 5.53 -24.09
CA ARG A 295 28.20 6.26 -23.66
C ARG A 295 29.29 5.34 -23.10
N GLY A 296 29.12 4.01 -23.21
CA GLY A 296 30.13 3.03 -22.80
C GLY A 296 30.14 2.71 -21.30
N LYS A 297 29.13 3.15 -20.53
CA LYS A 297 29.04 2.78 -19.11
C LYS A 297 28.69 1.30 -18.95
N ARG A 298 29.18 0.70 -17.87
CA ARG A 298 28.77 -0.64 -17.46
C ARG A 298 27.28 -0.66 -17.13
N LYS A 299 26.64 -1.81 -17.31
CA LYS A 299 25.19 -1.97 -17.14
C LYS A 299 24.76 -1.69 -15.71
N GLU A 300 25.55 -2.12 -14.75
CA GLU A 300 25.33 -1.94 -13.32
C GLU A 300 25.36 -0.45 -12.94
N ASP A 301 26.35 0.28 -13.47
CA ASP A 301 26.51 1.72 -13.22
C ASP A 301 25.40 2.54 -13.88
N ALA A 302 25.04 2.19 -15.13
CA ALA A 302 23.93 2.81 -15.83
C ALA A 302 22.60 2.55 -15.11
N TRP A 303 22.37 1.34 -14.61
CA TRP A 303 21.18 1.02 -13.82
C TRP A 303 21.13 1.80 -12.51
N ASN A 304 22.22 1.78 -11.74
CA ASN A 304 22.29 2.45 -10.44
C ASN A 304 22.09 3.97 -10.56
N LYS A 305 22.74 4.60 -11.56
CA LYS A 305 22.62 6.04 -11.82
C LYS A 305 21.19 6.49 -12.13
N ASN A 306 20.38 5.62 -12.74
CA ASN A 306 19.01 5.93 -13.16
C ASN A 306 17.96 5.30 -12.22
N SER A 307 18.37 4.81 -11.04
CA SER A 307 17.50 4.07 -10.11
C SER A 307 16.32 4.90 -9.61
N ILE A 308 16.50 6.21 -9.40
CA ILE A 308 15.44 7.14 -8.99
C ILE A 308 14.33 7.23 -10.06
N ASP A 309 14.71 7.43 -11.33
CA ASP A 309 13.77 7.48 -12.46
C ASP A 309 13.05 6.14 -12.65
N LEU A 310 13.76 5.03 -12.44
CA LEU A 310 13.24 3.67 -12.53
C LEU A 310 12.20 3.38 -11.43
N VAL A 311 12.42 3.85 -10.20
CA VAL A 311 11.44 3.75 -9.11
C VAL A 311 10.21 4.62 -9.42
N ARG A 312 10.40 5.87 -9.87
CA ARG A 312 9.29 6.77 -10.26
C ARG A 312 8.45 6.20 -11.42
N ALA A 313 9.09 5.57 -12.41
CA ALA A 313 8.39 4.88 -13.50
C ALA A 313 7.56 3.69 -13.00
N THR A 314 8.08 2.95 -12.02
CA THR A 314 7.37 1.82 -11.40
C THR A 314 6.19 2.29 -10.56
N ASP A 315 6.35 3.35 -9.77
CA ASP A 315 5.26 3.98 -9.03
C ASP A 315 4.11 4.36 -9.97
N ALA A 316 4.42 5.05 -11.07
CA ALA A 316 3.42 5.46 -12.05
C ALA A 316 2.71 4.26 -12.72
N HIS A 317 3.44 3.18 -13.02
CA HIS A 317 2.86 1.94 -13.52
C HIS A 317 1.90 1.31 -12.50
N CYS A 318 2.31 1.19 -11.24
CA CYS A 318 1.47 0.61 -10.19
C CYS A 318 0.20 1.45 -9.97
N HIS A 319 0.34 2.77 -9.94
CA HIS A 319 -0.78 3.70 -9.79
C HIS A 319 -1.76 3.59 -10.97
N TYR A 320 -1.27 3.49 -12.21
CA TYR A 320 -2.12 3.18 -13.37
C TYR A 320 -2.90 1.87 -13.18
N VAL A 321 -2.23 0.80 -12.75
CA VAL A 321 -2.89 -0.49 -12.53
C VAL A 321 -4.01 -0.38 -11.49
N VAL A 322 -3.77 0.34 -10.38
CA VAL A 322 -4.81 0.54 -9.35
C VAL A 322 -6.01 1.31 -9.90
N VAL A 323 -5.79 2.42 -10.63
CA VAL A 323 -6.88 3.19 -11.25
C VAL A 323 -7.66 2.35 -12.25
N LYS A 324 -6.96 1.63 -13.13
CA LYS A 324 -7.59 0.74 -14.12
C LYS A 324 -8.46 -0.32 -13.45
N LEU A 325 -7.93 -1.02 -12.44
CA LEU A 325 -8.66 -2.09 -11.77
C LEU A 325 -9.86 -1.58 -10.96
N PHE A 326 -9.79 -0.38 -10.41
CA PHE A 326 -10.95 0.24 -9.77
C PHE A 326 -12.04 0.51 -10.81
N VAL A 327 -11.69 1.14 -11.94
CA VAL A 327 -12.67 1.41 -13.02
C VAL A 327 -13.27 0.13 -13.59
N ASP A 328 -12.44 -0.89 -13.87
CA ASP A 328 -12.91 -2.18 -14.36
C ASP A 328 -13.92 -2.79 -13.36
N LYS A 329 -13.65 -2.70 -12.05
CA LYS A 329 -14.52 -3.26 -11.02
C LYS A 329 -15.90 -2.60 -10.96
N LEU A 330 -16.02 -1.32 -11.31
CA LEU A 330 -17.32 -0.63 -11.35
C LEU A 330 -18.29 -1.30 -12.32
N SER A 331 -17.80 -1.86 -13.43
CA SER A 331 -18.64 -2.57 -14.40
C SER A 331 -19.31 -3.83 -13.86
N GLU A 332 -18.81 -4.37 -12.74
CA GLU A 332 -19.36 -5.54 -12.05
C GLU A 332 -20.37 -5.16 -10.95
N VAL A 333 -20.52 -3.86 -10.63
CA VAL A 333 -21.40 -3.40 -9.55
C VAL A 333 -22.82 -3.22 -10.09
N VAL A 334 -23.71 -4.12 -9.69
CA VAL A 334 -25.11 -4.14 -10.14
C VAL A 334 -25.97 -3.10 -9.43
N ASP A 335 -25.78 -2.91 -8.12
CA ASP A 335 -26.58 -1.95 -7.36
C ASP A 335 -26.24 -0.52 -7.76
N LEU A 336 -27.25 0.24 -8.18
CA LEU A 336 -27.06 1.59 -8.74
C LEU A 336 -26.57 2.60 -7.70
N ALA A 337 -26.97 2.46 -6.43
CA ALA A 337 -26.55 3.37 -5.37
C ALA A 337 -25.08 3.12 -4.99
N ALA A 338 -24.71 1.86 -4.81
CA ALA A 338 -23.34 1.41 -4.60
C ALA A 338 -22.45 1.81 -5.77
N HIS A 339 -22.90 1.60 -7.02
CA HIS A 339 -22.15 2.00 -8.20
C HIS A 339 -21.89 3.51 -8.20
N ARG A 340 -22.90 4.35 -7.92
CA ARG A 340 -22.74 5.81 -7.89
C ARG A 340 -21.70 6.25 -6.85
N ILE A 341 -21.77 5.76 -5.62
CA ILE A 341 -20.82 6.18 -4.58
C ILE A 341 -19.42 5.61 -4.82
N LEU A 342 -19.30 4.38 -5.34
CA LEU A 342 -18.01 3.81 -5.73
C LEU A 342 -17.41 4.55 -6.93
N SER A 343 -18.22 5.02 -7.90
CA SER A 343 -17.76 5.92 -8.95
C SER A 343 -17.20 7.22 -8.39
N SER A 344 -17.84 7.82 -7.38
CA SER A 344 -17.34 9.02 -6.71
C SER A 344 -16.01 8.78 -5.98
N LEU A 345 -15.86 7.63 -5.31
CA LEU A 345 -14.59 7.23 -4.70
C LEU A 345 -13.50 6.98 -5.76
N CYS A 346 -13.85 6.32 -6.86
CA CYS A 346 -12.90 6.08 -7.97
C CYS A 346 -12.43 7.38 -8.60
N LEU A 347 -13.34 8.33 -8.87
CA LEU A 347 -13.01 9.67 -9.33
C LEU A 347 -12.13 10.40 -8.32
N LEU A 348 -12.47 10.37 -7.03
CA LEU A 348 -11.67 11.03 -5.99
C LEU A 348 -10.26 10.44 -5.93
N TYR A 349 -10.11 9.10 -5.99
CA TYR A 349 -8.82 8.42 -5.99
C TYR A 349 -7.95 8.88 -7.17
N ALA A 350 -8.50 8.84 -8.39
CA ALA A 350 -7.78 9.22 -9.61
C ALA A 350 -7.43 10.72 -9.63
N LEU A 351 -8.37 11.59 -9.29
CA LEU A 351 -8.14 13.04 -9.28
C LEU A 351 -7.16 13.46 -8.19
N HIS A 352 -7.27 12.88 -6.99
CA HIS A 352 -6.31 13.10 -5.92
C HIS A 352 -4.91 12.63 -6.33
N GLY A 353 -4.79 11.45 -6.96
CA GLY A 353 -3.52 10.95 -7.45
C GLY A 353 -2.88 11.84 -8.51
N ILE A 354 -3.68 12.45 -9.41
CA ILE A 354 -3.21 13.51 -10.32
C ILE A 354 -2.70 14.73 -9.54
N SER A 355 -3.47 15.20 -8.55
CA SER A 355 -3.11 16.37 -7.75
C SER A 355 -1.80 16.20 -6.96
N ARG A 356 -1.47 14.96 -6.59
CA ARG A 356 -0.22 14.62 -5.89
C ARG A 356 0.98 14.47 -6.83
N ASN A 357 0.74 14.29 -8.13
CA ASN A 357 1.77 13.99 -9.13
C ASN A 357 1.68 14.94 -10.34
N THR A 358 1.21 16.17 -10.15
CA THR A 358 0.93 17.14 -11.24
C THR A 358 2.10 17.33 -12.19
N GLY A 359 3.33 17.37 -11.66
CA GLY A 359 4.55 17.51 -12.45
C GLY A 359 4.70 16.45 -13.55
N ASP A 360 4.28 15.21 -13.29
CA ASP A 360 4.37 14.12 -14.27
C ASP A 360 3.40 14.34 -15.43
N PHE A 361 2.15 14.69 -15.13
CA PHE A 361 1.11 14.92 -16.12
C PHE A 361 1.38 16.17 -16.97
N LEU A 362 1.92 17.24 -16.35
CA LEU A 362 2.35 18.44 -17.05
C LEU A 362 3.56 18.18 -17.96
N GLN A 363 4.59 17.49 -17.46
CA GLN A 363 5.80 17.16 -18.24
C GLN A 363 5.49 16.27 -19.45
N ALA A 364 4.50 15.38 -19.32
CA ALA A 364 4.03 14.54 -20.41
C ALA A 364 3.07 15.27 -21.37
N GLY A 365 2.68 16.52 -21.08
CA GLY A 365 1.73 17.29 -21.87
C GLY A 365 0.29 16.76 -21.83
N LEU A 366 -0.05 15.93 -20.84
CA LEU A 366 -1.34 15.25 -20.71
C LEU A 366 -2.43 16.17 -20.14
N LEU A 367 -2.02 17.13 -19.33
CA LEU A 367 -2.88 18.12 -18.70
C LEU A 367 -2.23 19.49 -18.81
N ASN A 368 -3.05 20.55 -18.84
CA ASN A 368 -2.61 21.94 -18.68
C ASN A 368 -2.99 22.48 -17.29
N THR A 369 -2.52 23.69 -16.98
CA THR A 369 -2.78 24.36 -15.70
C THR A 369 -4.28 24.60 -15.44
N SER A 370 -5.06 24.94 -16.47
CA SER A 370 -6.51 25.16 -16.34
C SER A 370 -7.23 23.85 -15.96
N GLN A 371 -6.88 22.73 -16.58
CA GLN A 371 -7.42 21.42 -16.19
C GLN A 371 -7.01 21.05 -14.76
N LEU A 372 -5.79 21.39 -14.32
CA LEU A 372 -5.38 21.15 -12.94
C LEU A 372 -6.21 21.97 -11.93
N GLU A 373 -6.53 23.22 -12.24
CA GLU A 373 -7.43 24.05 -11.42
C GLU A 373 -8.84 23.43 -11.34
N GLN A 374 -9.36 22.95 -12.48
CA GLN A 374 -10.64 22.24 -12.53
C GLN A 374 -10.61 20.95 -11.70
N ILE A 375 -9.51 20.19 -11.74
CA ILE A 375 -9.32 18.99 -10.91
C ILE A 375 -9.34 19.35 -9.42
N GLN A 376 -8.67 20.43 -9.01
CA GLN A 376 -8.68 20.88 -7.62
C GLN A 376 -10.09 21.24 -7.16
N GLN A 377 -10.88 21.93 -8.00
CA GLN A 377 -12.27 22.24 -7.68
C GLN A 377 -13.11 20.96 -7.61
N ARG A 378 -12.94 20.05 -8.58
CA ARG A 378 -13.70 18.80 -8.64
C ARG A 378 -13.43 17.89 -7.45
N ILE A 379 -12.20 17.85 -6.94
CA ILE A 379 -11.89 17.15 -5.69
C ILE A 379 -12.75 17.71 -4.55
N LYS A 380 -12.80 19.04 -4.36
CA LYS A 380 -13.61 19.66 -3.29
C LYS A 380 -15.10 19.33 -3.42
N ASP A 381 -15.62 19.32 -4.64
CA ASP A 381 -17.01 18.95 -4.90
C ASP A 381 -17.27 17.47 -4.51
N LEU A 382 -16.36 16.56 -4.88
CA LEU A 382 -16.44 15.15 -4.51
C LEU A 382 -16.36 14.93 -3.00
N LEU A 383 -15.59 15.75 -2.27
CA LEU A 383 -15.58 15.69 -0.80
C LEU A 383 -16.99 15.94 -0.24
N GLY A 384 -17.70 16.94 -0.77
CA GLY A 384 -19.08 17.22 -0.40
C GLY A 384 -20.05 16.09 -0.74
N VAL A 385 -19.86 15.41 -1.88
CA VAL A 385 -20.67 14.24 -2.29
C VAL A 385 -20.45 13.03 -1.37
N ILE A 386 -19.22 12.80 -0.93
CA ILE A 386 -18.85 11.65 -0.09
C ILE A 386 -19.22 11.89 1.37
N ARG A 387 -19.16 13.14 1.86
CA ARG A 387 -19.44 13.53 3.25
C ARG A 387 -20.70 12.88 3.87
N PRO A 388 -21.90 12.91 3.24
CA PRO A 388 -23.09 12.30 3.83
C PRO A 388 -23.05 10.77 3.87
N ASN A 389 -22.20 10.13 3.05
CA ASN A 389 -22.07 8.67 2.97
C ASN A 389 -20.87 8.13 3.76
N ALA A 390 -20.03 9.00 4.33
CA ALA A 390 -18.72 8.62 4.87
C ALA A 390 -18.80 7.55 5.96
N VAL A 391 -19.74 7.67 6.92
CA VAL A 391 -19.92 6.68 7.99
C VAL A 391 -20.42 5.36 7.44
N ALA A 392 -21.44 5.37 6.56
CA ALA A 392 -21.96 4.16 5.94
C ALA A 392 -20.90 3.43 5.09
N LEU A 393 -20.02 4.16 4.40
CA LEU A 393 -18.90 3.59 3.65
C LEU A 393 -17.90 2.87 4.56
N VAL A 394 -17.59 3.40 5.74
CA VAL A 394 -16.70 2.68 6.68
C VAL A 394 -17.41 1.55 7.41
N ASP A 395 -18.72 1.66 7.63
CA ASP A 395 -19.52 0.57 8.20
C ASP A 395 -19.64 -0.61 7.23
N ALA A 396 -19.60 -0.37 5.92
CA ALA A 396 -19.60 -1.43 4.90
C ALA A 396 -18.35 -2.33 4.93
N PHE A 397 -17.29 -1.95 5.64
CA PHE A 397 -16.16 -2.85 5.91
C PHE A 397 -16.48 -3.92 6.98
N ASP A 398 -17.59 -3.77 7.70
CA ASP A 398 -18.14 -4.74 8.64
C ASP A 398 -17.15 -5.16 9.75
N TYR A 399 -16.40 -4.18 10.27
CA TYR A 399 -15.52 -4.41 11.41
C TYR A 399 -16.29 -4.32 12.73
N THR A 400 -16.18 -5.38 13.52
CA THR A 400 -16.63 -5.38 14.92
C THR A 400 -15.74 -4.48 15.78
N ASP A 401 -16.28 -3.97 16.89
CA ASP A 401 -15.51 -3.20 17.88
C ASP A 401 -14.28 -3.96 18.39
N THR A 402 -14.38 -5.29 18.53
CA THR A 402 -13.28 -6.15 18.95
C THR A 402 -12.16 -6.19 17.91
N GLN A 403 -12.48 -6.29 16.63
CA GLN A 403 -11.48 -6.25 15.55
C GLN A 403 -10.85 -4.87 15.40
N LEU A 404 -11.62 -3.78 15.60
CA LEU A 404 -11.05 -2.44 15.58
C LEU A 404 -10.14 -2.20 16.78
N GLY A 405 -10.47 -2.75 17.95
CA GLY A 405 -9.70 -2.52 19.17
C GLY A 405 -9.63 -1.04 19.54
N SER A 406 -10.68 -0.27 19.21
CA SER A 406 -10.66 1.19 19.25
C SER A 406 -11.86 1.75 20.01
N VAL A 407 -11.58 2.58 21.01
CA VAL A 407 -12.59 3.39 21.69
C VAL A 407 -13.09 4.52 20.79
N LEU A 408 -12.22 5.12 19.97
CA LEU A 408 -12.58 6.24 19.10
C LEU A 408 -13.43 5.80 17.90
N GLY A 409 -13.21 4.56 17.44
CA GLY A 409 -13.90 3.97 16.28
C GLY A 409 -15.09 3.08 16.62
N ARG A 410 -15.60 3.12 17.86
CA ARG A 410 -16.75 2.31 18.28
C ARG A 410 -17.95 2.52 17.35
N TYR A 411 -18.66 1.45 17.05
CA TYR A 411 -19.84 1.48 16.18
C TYR A 411 -20.93 2.43 16.68
N ASP A 412 -21.14 2.49 18.00
CA ASP A 412 -22.18 3.32 18.64
C ASP A 412 -21.81 4.81 18.77
N GLY A 413 -20.56 5.19 18.49
CA GLY A 413 -20.07 6.57 18.65
C GLY A 413 -19.94 7.05 20.10
N ASN A 414 -20.09 6.17 21.12
CA ASN A 414 -20.02 6.54 22.54
C ASN A 414 -18.56 6.69 23.02
N VAL A 415 -17.83 7.64 22.43
CA VAL A 415 -16.38 7.75 22.58
C VAL A 415 -15.95 8.18 23.98
N TYR A 416 -16.51 9.28 24.50
CA TYR A 416 -15.95 9.96 25.67
C TYR A 416 -16.09 9.16 26.97
N GLU A 417 -17.25 8.54 27.18
CA GLU A 417 -17.50 7.68 28.35
C GLU A 417 -16.58 6.45 28.33
N ASN A 418 -16.47 5.78 27.18
CA ASN A 418 -15.61 4.62 27.03
C ASN A 418 -14.12 4.98 27.13
N MET A 419 -13.72 6.18 26.72
CA MET A 419 -12.34 6.65 26.87
C MET A 419 -12.00 6.88 28.34
N PHE A 420 -12.91 7.45 29.11
CA PHE A 420 -12.77 7.61 30.56
C PHE A 420 -12.68 6.25 31.27
N GLU A 421 -13.58 5.31 30.94
CA GLU A 421 -13.56 3.96 31.51
C GLU A 421 -12.31 3.16 31.12
N TRP A 422 -11.79 3.35 29.91
CA TRP A 422 -10.52 2.75 29.49
C TRP A 422 -9.35 3.31 30.32
N ALA A 423 -9.30 4.63 30.51
CA ALA A 423 -8.23 5.27 31.27
C ALA A 423 -8.18 4.81 32.73
N LYS A 424 -9.35 4.62 33.37
CA LYS A 424 -9.42 4.07 34.75
C LYS A 424 -8.77 2.70 34.89
N LYS A 425 -8.78 1.87 33.83
CA LYS A 425 -8.21 0.52 33.83
C LYS A 425 -6.69 0.50 33.63
N SER A 426 -6.06 1.66 33.42
CA SER A 426 -4.60 1.76 33.32
C SER A 426 -3.91 1.18 34.57
N PRO A 427 -2.84 0.38 34.40
CA PRO A 427 -2.07 -0.15 35.53
C PRO A 427 -1.54 0.93 36.49
N LEU A 428 -1.30 2.15 36.00
CA LEU A 428 -0.86 3.28 36.82
C LEU A 428 -1.94 3.81 37.78
N ASN A 429 -3.21 3.51 37.50
CA ASN A 429 -4.37 3.95 38.30
C ASN A 429 -4.80 2.90 39.34
N LYS A 430 -4.04 1.81 39.53
CA LYS A 430 -4.29 0.81 40.58
C LYS A 430 -4.25 1.40 42.00
N THR A 431 -3.52 2.50 42.17
CA THR A 431 -3.37 3.22 43.43
C THR A 431 -3.54 4.72 43.19
N GLN A 432 -4.17 5.43 44.12
CA GLN A 432 -4.31 6.89 44.04
C GLN A 432 -2.96 7.63 44.19
N VAL A 433 -2.02 7.04 44.93
CA VAL A 433 -0.66 7.56 45.12
C VAL A 433 0.32 6.46 44.73
N HIS A 434 1.12 6.72 43.70
CA HIS A 434 2.11 5.77 43.22
C HIS A 434 3.28 5.65 44.21
N GLU A 435 3.89 4.46 44.34
CA GLU A 435 4.98 4.19 45.30
C GLU A 435 6.18 5.14 45.13
N SER A 436 6.46 5.57 43.90
CA SER A 436 7.51 6.53 43.59
C SER A 436 7.37 7.86 44.35
N PHE A 437 6.16 8.25 44.75
CA PHE A 437 5.95 9.44 45.58
C PHE A 437 6.64 9.29 46.93
N TYR A 438 6.38 8.20 47.66
CA TYR A 438 6.97 7.98 48.98
C TYR A 438 8.48 7.78 48.91
N LYS A 439 8.96 7.14 47.85
CA LYS A 439 10.37 6.84 47.68
C LYS A 439 11.21 8.05 47.25
N TYR A 440 10.67 8.92 46.39
CA TYR A 440 11.46 9.96 45.73
C TYR A 440 10.92 11.39 45.94
N LEU A 441 9.60 11.59 45.85
CA LEU A 441 9.02 12.94 45.90
C LEU A 441 8.87 13.46 47.33
N LYS A 442 8.34 12.64 48.24
CA LYS A 442 8.15 13.01 49.65
C LYS A 442 9.47 13.38 50.33
N PRO A 443 10.57 12.61 50.17
CA PRO A 443 11.86 13.00 50.74
C PRO A 443 12.44 14.27 50.13
N LEU A 444 12.21 14.51 48.83
CA LEU A 444 12.68 15.73 48.16
C LEU A 444 11.98 16.98 48.72
N GLN A 445 10.66 16.91 48.93
CA GLN A 445 9.89 18.00 49.52
C GLN A 445 10.31 18.31 50.96
N SER A 446 10.75 17.32 51.74
CA SER A 446 11.22 17.56 53.11
C SER A 446 12.58 18.26 53.20
N LYS A 447 13.27 18.47 52.08
CA LYS A 447 14.57 19.15 51.97
C LYS A 447 14.49 20.53 51.31
N LEU A 448 13.31 20.91 50.82
CA LEU A 448 12.96 22.26 50.35
C LEU A 448 12.26 22.99 51.49
#